data_AF-A0A7Y8IJI5-F1
#
_entry.id   AF-A0A7Y8IJI5-F1
#
_cell.length_a   1.000
_cell.length_b   1.000
_cell.length_c   1.000
_cell.angle_alpha   90.00
_cell.angle_beta   90.00
_cell.angle_gamma   90.00
#
_symmetry.space_group_name_H-M   'P 1'
#
loop_
_entity.id
_entity.type
_entity.pdbx_description
1 polymer ?
#
loop_
_entity_poly.entity_id
_entity_poly.type
_entity_poly.pdbx_seq_one_letter_code
_entity_poly.pdbx_strand_id
1 'polypeptide(L)'
;MEAKNRRKLILLLLCFSLAFIIGCAGYVYSPKNGVGYHPVELINADKAIVDAQNAGKDKQCPKEFAEAKGLRDKAWEIYWSCRTKESIAIAKDALIKTNALCPPPPPPPPAPAPRIIDKMTLLLHFDFDKAIIKDIDIPQLKKAVDFVKKYPQAKVKLEGHTDSIGTEQYNQKLSEKRAEAVRKYIVKEGGCSEASISSIGYGELKPVDSNKTKEGRANNRRVEVFILSE
;
A
#
# COMPACT_ATOMS: atom_id res chain seq x y z
N MET A 1 66.08 33.53 -8.31
CA MET A 1 64.69 33.97 -8.61
C MET A 1 63.89 32.98 -9.50
N GLU A 2 64.47 31.86 -9.96
CA GLU A 2 63.81 30.97 -10.94
C GLU A 2 62.76 30.00 -10.38
N ALA A 3 62.93 29.48 -9.16
CA ALA A 3 62.04 28.42 -8.64
C ALA A 3 60.62 28.92 -8.31
N LYS A 4 60.48 30.18 -7.89
CA LYS A 4 59.19 30.79 -7.52
C LYS A 4 58.31 31.06 -8.75
N ASN A 5 58.93 31.44 -9.87
CA ASN A 5 58.21 31.65 -11.13
C ASN A 5 57.81 30.33 -11.80
N ARG A 6 58.63 29.27 -11.70
CA ARG A 6 58.26 27.93 -12.20
C ARG A 6 57.06 27.33 -11.45
N ARG A 7 57.00 27.47 -10.12
CA ARG A 7 55.83 27.01 -9.33
C ARG A 7 54.55 27.78 -9.67
N LYS A 8 54.64 29.10 -9.88
CA LYS A 8 53.50 29.91 -10.34
C LYS A 8 53.01 29.51 -11.73
N LEU A 9 53.94 29.23 -12.66
CA LEU A 9 53.62 28.78 -14.02
C LEU A 9 52.96 27.39 -14.02
N ILE A 10 53.46 26.45 -13.21
CA ILE A 10 52.87 25.11 -13.05
C ILE A 10 51.48 25.19 -12.42
N LEU A 11 51.27 26.05 -11.41
CA LEU A 11 49.95 26.26 -10.81
C LEU A 11 48.96 26.87 -11.84
N LEU A 12 49.41 27.86 -12.62
CA LEU A 12 48.60 28.47 -13.68
C LEU A 12 48.21 27.46 -14.76
N LEU A 13 49.14 26.60 -15.19
CA LEU A 13 48.88 25.55 -16.17
C LEU A 13 47.93 24.47 -15.64
N LEU A 14 48.02 24.10 -14.35
CA LEU A 14 47.08 23.18 -13.69
C LEU A 14 45.68 23.79 -13.52
N CYS A 15 45.57 25.08 -13.20
CA CYS A 15 44.27 25.77 -13.15
C CYS A 15 43.64 25.90 -14.55
N PHE A 16 44.46 26.11 -15.58
CA PHE A 16 43.97 26.20 -16.97
C PHE A 16 43.52 24.83 -17.51
N SER A 17 44.18 23.74 -17.12
CA SER A 17 43.77 22.38 -17.50
C SER A 17 42.53 21.88 -16.75
N LEU A 18 42.35 22.24 -15.47
CA LEU A 18 41.11 21.92 -14.73
C LEU A 18 39.88 22.66 -15.28
N ALA A 19 40.06 23.87 -15.84
CA ALA A 19 38.95 24.62 -16.44
C ALA A 19 38.39 23.96 -17.72
N PHE A 20 39.19 23.17 -18.44
CA PHE A 20 38.77 22.47 -19.65
C PHE A 20 37.97 21.18 -19.39
N ILE A 21 38.05 20.60 -18.19
CA ILE A 21 37.35 19.34 -17.83
C ILE A 21 35.90 19.61 -17.38
N ILE A 22 35.55 20.86 -17.04
CA ILE A 22 34.21 21.23 -16.56
C ILE A 22 33.25 21.58 -17.72
N GLY A 23 33.68 21.41 -18.97
CA GLY A 23 32.84 21.63 -20.15
C GLY A 23 31.71 20.60 -20.29
N CYS A 24 30.46 21.08 -20.23
CA CYS A 24 29.20 20.37 -20.58
C CYS A 24 28.48 19.54 -19.49
N ALA A 25 28.69 19.80 -18.20
CA ALA A 25 27.79 19.25 -17.18
C ALA A 25 26.36 19.85 -17.35
N GLY A 26 25.39 19.03 -17.77
CA GLY A 26 23.98 19.41 -17.88
C GLY A 26 23.45 19.75 -19.27
N TYR A 27 24.28 19.66 -20.32
CA TYR A 27 23.86 19.88 -21.71
C TYR A 27 24.20 18.68 -22.58
N VAL A 28 23.29 18.29 -23.48
CA VAL A 28 23.47 17.18 -24.42
C VAL A 28 23.09 17.62 -25.84
N TYR A 29 23.75 17.02 -26.83
CA TYR A 29 23.45 17.29 -28.23
C TYR A 29 22.07 16.74 -28.61
N SER A 30 21.21 17.59 -29.18
CA SER A 30 19.88 17.17 -29.67
C SER A 30 19.88 17.03 -31.19
N PRO A 31 19.69 15.82 -31.74
CA PRO A 31 19.60 15.64 -33.18
C PRO A 31 18.23 16.05 -33.76
N LYS A 32 17.20 16.22 -32.93
CA LYS A 32 15.81 16.37 -33.39
C LYS A 32 15.41 17.80 -33.77
N ASN A 33 16.04 18.81 -33.17
CA ASN A 33 15.65 20.22 -33.31
C ASN A 33 16.62 21.06 -34.15
N GLY A 34 17.61 20.42 -34.81
CA GLY A 34 18.53 21.11 -35.71
C GLY A 34 19.48 22.07 -34.99
N VAL A 35 20.72 21.60 -34.75
CA VAL A 35 21.91 22.40 -34.38
C VAL A 35 21.93 22.93 -32.94
N GLY A 36 22.38 22.12 -31.98
CA GLY A 36 22.79 22.66 -30.68
C GLY A 36 22.95 21.66 -29.52
N TYR A 37 23.65 22.13 -28.49
CA TYR A 37 23.65 21.53 -27.15
C TYR A 37 22.51 22.16 -26.35
N HIS A 38 21.69 21.33 -25.73
CA HIS A 38 20.53 21.77 -24.95
C HIS A 38 20.55 21.18 -23.54
N PRO A 39 19.89 21.82 -22.56
CA PRO A 39 19.71 21.26 -21.23
C PRO A 39 19.15 19.84 -21.28
N VAL A 40 19.76 18.94 -20.51
CA VAL A 40 19.43 17.51 -20.51
C VAL A 40 17.95 17.26 -20.20
N GLU A 41 17.32 18.07 -19.36
CA GLU A 41 15.92 17.90 -18.98
C GLU A 41 14.94 18.16 -20.12
N LEU A 42 15.22 19.12 -21.00
CA LEU A 42 14.41 19.35 -22.20
C LEU A 42 14.45 18.14 -23.14
N ILE A 43 15.63 17.55 -23.29
CA ILE A 43 15.84 16.37 -24.13
C ILE A 43 15.20 15.12 -23.52
N ASN A 44 15.29 14.96 -22.20
CA ASN A 44 14.64 13.86 -21.51
C ASN A 44 13.11 13.95 -21.61
N ALA A 45 12.54 15.15 -21.48
CA ALA A 45 11.10 15.36 -21.68
C ALA A 45 10.66 15.04 -23.11
N ASP A 46 11.43 15.47 -24.13
CA ASP A 46 11.19 15.10 -25.54
C ASP A 46 11.17 13.58 -25.74
N LYS A 47 12.19 12.90 -25.22
CA LYS A 47 12.33 11.45 -25.32
C LYS A 47 11.17 10.75 -24.64
N ALA A 48 10.79 11.18 -23.45
CA ALA A 48 9.69 10.58 -22.70
C ALA A 48 8.35 10.66 -23.46
N ILE A 49 8.04 11.80 -24.09
CA ILE A 49 6.80 11.96 -24.87
C ILE A 49 6.79 11.02 -26.08
N VAL A 50 7.92 10.88 -26.77
CA VAL A 50 8.05 9.96 -27.91
C VAL A 50 7.91 8.51 -27.47
N ASP A 51 8.59 8.12 -26.39
CA ASP A 51 8.53 6.77 -25.86
C ASP A 51 7.10 6.43 -25.39
N ALA A 52 6.40 7.38 -24.74
CA ALA A 52 5.00 7.24 -24.35
C ALA A 52 4.07 7.12 -25.56
N GLN A 53 4.29 7.89 -26.62
CA GLN A 53 3.52 7.79 -27.86
C GLN A 53 3.74 6.44 -28.56
N ASN A 54 4.98 5.96 -28.62
CA ASN A 54 5.31 4.63 -29.17
C ASN A 54 4.66 3.50 -28.34
N ALA A 55 4.48 3.71 -27.04
CA ALA A 55 3.75 2.81 -26.15
C ALA A 55 2.21 2.95 -26.26
N GLY A 56 1.69 3.77 -27.17
CA GLY A 56 0.25 3.96 -27.41
C GLY A 56 -0.48 4.75 -26.31
N LYS A 57 0.25 5.47 -25.46
CA LYS A 57 -0.33 6.24 -24.34
C LYS A 57 -1.19 7.42 -24.81
N ASP A 58 -0.89 7.96 -25.98
CA ASP A 58 -1.68 8.97 -26.69
C ASP A 58 -3.10 8.49 -27.01
N LYS A 59 -3.29 7.19 -27.22
CA LYS A 59 -4.61 6.56 -27.44
C LYS A 59 -5.23 6.08 -26.14
N GLN A 60 -4.41 5.55 -25.23
CA GLN A 60 -4.87 4.97 -23.96
C GLN A 60 -5.39 6.02 -22.97
N CYS A 61 -4.70 7.17 -22.87
CA CYS A 61 -5.06 8.27 -21.98
C CYS A 61 -4.82 9.62 -22.69
N PRO A 62 -5.68 10.00 -23.67
CA PRO A 62 -5.44 11.11 -24.59
C PRO A 62 -5.38 12.47 -23.89
N LYS A 63 -6.16 12.66 -22.82
CA LYS A 63 -6.23 13.93 -22.08
C LYS A 63 -4.94 14.18 -21.31
N GLU A 64 -4.50 13.18 -20.56
CA GLU A 64 -3.29 13.21 -19.74
C GLU A 64 -2.04 13.29 -20.62
N PHE A 65 -2.02 12.56 -21.74
CA PHE A 65 -0.94 12.66 -22.72
C PHE A 65 -0.84 14.06 -23.34
N ALA A 66 -1.98 14.66 -23.71
CA ALA A 66 -2.00 16.02 -24.26
C ALA A 66 -1.50 17.07 -23.25
N GLU A 67 -1.83 16.93 -21.97
CA GLU A 67 -1.33 17.80 -20.90
C GLU A 67 0.20 17.70 -20.75
N ALA A 68 0.73 16.47 -20.65
CA ALA A 68 2.16 16.23 -20.53
C ALA A 68 2.94 16.76 -21.74
N LYS A 69 2.41 16.55 -22.95
CA LYS A 69 2.98 17.09 -24.20
C LYS A 69 2.95 18.62 -24.22
N GLY A 70 1.85 19.24 -23.79
CA GLY A 70 1.72 20.70 -23.73
C GLY A 70 2.74 21.33 -22.77
N LEU A 71 3.01 20.71 -21.63
CA LEU A 71 4.06 21.16 -20.70
C LEU A 71 5.45 21.05 -21.32
N ARG A 72 5.72 19.95 -22.02
CA ARG A 72 6.96 19.80 -22.78
C ARG A 72 7.10 20.94 -23.80
N ASP A 73 6.07 21.21 -24.60
CA ASP A 73 6.10 22.24 -25.64
C ASP A 73 6.34 23.64 -25.03
N LYS A 74 5.67 23.93 -23.91
CA LYS A 74 5.86 25.16 -23.12
C LYS A 74 7.28 25.30 -22.57
N ALA A 75 7.92 24.19 -22.16
CA ALA A 75 9.31 24.23 -21.69
C ALA A 75 10.26 24.71 -22.81
N TRP A 76 10.05 24.25 -24.05
CA TRP A 76 10.82 24.71 -25.19
C TRP A 76 10.57 26.18 -25.53
N GLU A 77 9.32 26.62 -25.54
CA GLU A 77 8.97 28.03 -25.75
C GLU A 77 9.69 28.95 -24.76
N ILE A 78 9.63 28.59 -23.47
CA ILE A 78 10.26 29.36 -22.40
C ILE A 78 11.80 29.32 -22.51
N TYR A 79 12.36 28.19 -22.91
CA TYR A 79 13.80 28.08 -23.18
C TYR A 79 14.22 29.04 -24.30
N TRP A 80 13.46 29.09 -25.40
CA TRP A 80 13.71 30.01 -26.51
C TRP A 80 13.48 31.49 -26.16
N SER A 81 12.72 31.78 -25.10
CA SER A 81 12.62 33.11 -24.50
C SER A 81 13.77 33.45 -23.52
N CYS A 82 14.82 32.63 -23.48
CA CYS A 82 16.00 32.77 -22.61
C CYS A 82 15.73 32.62 -21.10
N ARG A 83 14.60 32.03 -20.70
CA ARG A 83 14.24 31.78 -19.30
C ARG A 83 14.62 30.36 -18.85
N THR A 84 15.91 30.04 -18.96
CA THR A 84 16.45 28.67 -18.83
C THR A 84 16.12 27.96 -17.51
N LYS A 85 16.13 28.66 -16.37
CA LYS A 85 15.82 28.02 -15.07
C LYS A 85 14.36 27.57 -14.98
N GLU A 86 13.46 28.38 -15.50
CA GLU A 86 12.03 28.07 -15.53
C GLU A 86 11.74 26.98 -16.57
N SER A 87 12.35 27.04 -17.75
CA SER A 87 12.18 25.98 -18.76
C SER A 87 12.64 24.62 -18.24
N ILE A 88 13.77 24.55 -17.53
CA ILE A 88 14.24 23.31 -16.90
C ILE A 88 13.23 22.79 -15.86
N ALA A 89 12.64 23.67 -15.05
CA ALA A 89 11.63 23.27 -14.06
C ALA A 89 10.38 22.69 -14.74
N ILE A 90 9.91 23.32 -15.81
CA ILE A 90 8.75 22.84 -16.58
C ILE A 90 9.07 21.55 -17.33
N ALA A 91 10.28 21.40 -17.88
CA ALA A 91 10.72 20.16 -18.52
C ALA A 91 10.75 18.99 -17.54
N LYS A 92 11.18 19.23 -16.28
CA LYS A 92 11.12 18.21 -15.22
C LYS A 92 9.68 17.82 -14.89
N ASP A 93 8.77 18.78 -14.79
CA ASP A 93 7.34 18.50 -14.55
C ASP A 93 6.73 17.70 -15.71
N ALA A 94 7.02 18.09 -16.96
CA ALA A 94 6.60 17.36 -18.14
C ALA A 94 7.12 15.91 -18.13
N LEU A 95 8.38 15.69 -17.77
CA LEU A 95 8.97 14.34 -17.64
C LEU A 95 8.27 13.51 -16.57
N ILE A 96 8.03 14.07 -15.38
CA ILE A 96 7.34 13.39 -14.27
C ILE A 96 5.93 12.98 -14.70
N LYS A 97 5.16 13.91 -15.29
CA LYS A 97 3.80 13.64 -15.77
C LYS A 97 3.78 12.60 -16.88
N THR A 98 4.75 12.64 -17.79
CA THR A 98 4.88 11.65 -18.87
C THR A 98 5.15 10.24 -18.33
N ASN A 99 6.06 10.12 -17.35
CA ASN A 99 6.37 8.84 -16.71
C ASN A 99 5.22 8.29 -15.86
N ALA A 100 4.33 9.17 -15.39
CA ALA A 100 3.14 8.82 -14.63
C ALA A 100 1.86 8.65 -15.49
N LEU A 101 1.98 8.60 -16.82
CA LEU A 101 0.83 8.50 -17.72
C LEU A 101 0.01 7.23 -17.49
N CYS A 102 -1.31 7.42 -17.56
CA CYS A 102 -2.31 6.40 -17.34
C CYS A 102 -2.16 5.74 -15.94
N PRO A 103 -2.30 6.49 -14.83
CA PRO A 103 -2.38 5.88 -13.51
C PRO A 103 -3.53 4.87 -13.49
N PRO A 104 -3.41 3.76 -12.74
CA PRO A 104 -4.51 2.82 -12.61
C PRO A 104 -5.74 3.57 -12.11
N PRO A 105 -6.95 3.26 -12.64
CA PRO A 105 -8.17 3.90 -12.16
C PRO A 105 -8.23 3.77 -10.63
N PRO A 106 -8.70 4.81 -9.92
CA PRO A 106 -8.87 4.70 -8.47
C PRO A 106 -9.72 3.46 -8.18
N PRO A 107 -9.37 2.66 -7.16
CA PRO A 107 -10.18 1.51 -6.80
C PRO A 107 -11.64 1.99 -6.62
N PRO A 108 -12.64 1.21 -7.05
CA PRO A 108 -14.03 1.56 -6.84
C PRO A 108 -14.23 1.89 -5.35
N PRO A 109 -15.13 2.84 -5.03
CA PRO A 109 -15.45 3.15 -3.63
C PRO A 109 -15.67 1.82 -2.89
N PRO A 110 -15.04 1.59 -1.73
CA PRO A 110 -15.30 0.38 -0.97
C PRO A 110 -16.82 0.26 -0.84
N ALA A 111 -17.35 -0.92 -1.17
CA ALA A 111 -18.77 -1.21 -0.98
C ALA A 111 -19.20 -0.68 0.39
N PRO A 112 -20.42 -0.10 0.52
CA PRO A 112 -20.90 0.43 1.79
C PRO A 112 -20.54 -0.57 2.88
N ALA A 113 -19.77 -0.13 3.88
CA ALA A 113 -19.39 -1.01 4.97
C ALA A 113 -20.68 -1.68 5.47
N PRO A 114 -20.72 -3.03 5.60
CA PRO A 114 -21.94 -3.70 5.98
C PRO A 114 -22.51 -3.01 7.20
N ARG A 115 -23.73 -2.47 7.08
CA ARG A 115 -24.42 -1.88 8.22
C ARG A 115 -24.55 -2.99 9.26
N ILE A 116 -24.41 -2.67 10.53
CA ILE A 116 -24.62 -3.64 11.60
C ILE A 116 -26.09 -3.51 11.98
N ILE A 117 -26.99 -4.29 11.39
CA ILE A 117 -28.43 -4.26 11.75
C ILE A 117 -28.66 -4.85 13.15
N ASP A 118 -27.89 -5.87 13.54
CA ASP A 118 -27.95 -6.47 14.87
C ASP A 118 -26.58 -7.09 15.20
N LYS A 119 -26.12 -6.99 16.45
CA LYS A 119 -24.83 -7.54 16.92
C LYS A 119 -25.11 -8.55 18.02
N MET A 120 -25.21 -9.82 17.65
CA MET A 120 -25.15 -10.91 18.62
C MET A 120 -23.70 -11.19 18.98
N THR A 121 -23.31 -10.96 20.23
CA THR A 121 -21.99 -11.37 20.76
C THR A 121 -22.13 -12.62 21.60
N LEU A 122 -21.55 -13.72 21.10
CA LEU A 122 -21.46 -14.98 21.83
C LEU A 122 -20.02 -15.18 22.32
N LEU A 123 -19.86 -15.52 23.60
CA LEU A 123 -18.59 -15.79 24.26
C LEU A 123 -18.47 -17.29 24.51
N LEU A 124 -17.65 -17.97 23.71
CA LEU A 124 -17.37 -19.40 23.85
C LEU A 124 -16.08 -19.58 24.63
N HIS A 125 -16.10 -20.35 25.73
CA HIS A 125 -14.93 -20.48 26.60
C HIS A 125 -14.15 -21.76 26.31
N PHE A 126 -12.82 -21.64 26.30
CA PHE A 126 -11.92 -22.75 26.01
C PHE A 126 -11.11 -23.14 27.24
N ASP A 127 -10.86 -24.45 27.36
CA ASP A 127 -9.87 -24.95 28.30
C ASP A 127 -8.47 -24.44 27.94
N PHE A 128 -7.60 -24.44 28.94
CA PHE A 128 -6.19 -24.15 28.75
C PHE A 128 -5.63 -25.04 27.64
N ASP A 129 -4.93 -24.40 26.70
CA ASP A 129 -4.27 -25.04 25.57
C ASP A 129 -5.15 -25.82 24.57
N LYS A 130 -6.48 -25.67 24.65
CA LYS A 130 -7.42 -26.36 23.75
C LYS A 130 -8.12 -25.41 22.79
N ALA A 131 -8.50 -25.97 21.64
CA ALA A 131 -9.38 -25.36 20.64
C ALA A 131 -10.67 -26.17 20.42
N ILE A 132 -11.06 -26.98 21.42
CA ILE A 132 -12.27 -27.80 21.39
C ILE A 132 -13.42 -26.99 22.00
N ILE A 133 -14.52 -26.87 21.27
CA ILE A 133 -15.75 -26.23 21.75
C ILE A 133 -16.35 -27.14 22.84
N LYS A 134 -16.68 -26.58 23.99
CA LYS A 134 -17.27 -27.34 25.10
C LYS A 134 -18.73 -27.66 24.82
N ASP A 135 -19.18 -28.84 25.26
CA ASP A 135 -20.57 -29.27 25.10
C ASP A 135 -21.58 -28.31 25.75
N ILE A 136 -21.18 -27.65 26.84
CA ILE A 136 -21.99 -26.64 27.53
C ILE A 136 -22.29 -25.41 26.66
N ASP A 137 -21.41 -25.10 25.70
CA ASP A 137 -21.53 -23.93 24.83
C ASP A 137 -22.27 -24.25 23.52
N ILE A 138 -22.44 -25.54 23.19
CA ILE A 138 -23.14 -26.01 21.98
C ILE A 138 -24.56 -25.42 21.87
N PRO A 139 -25.40 -25.41 22.92
CA PRO A 139 -26.75 -24.84 22.82
C PRO A 139 -26.75 -23.35 22.45
N GLN A 140 -25.78 -22.57 22.92
CA GLN A 140 -25.67 -21.15 22.59
C GLN A 140 -25.18 -20.96 21.15
N LEU A 141 -24.22 -21.78 20.71
CA LEU A 141 -23.72 -21.75 19.34
C LEU A 141 -24.80 -22.15 18.32
N LYS A 142 -25.68 -23.09 18.66
CA LYS A 142 -26.86 -23.42 17.85
C LYS A 142 -27.81 -22.24 17.69
N LYS A 143 -28.07 -21.46 18.74
CA LYS A 143 -28.88 -20.23 18.64
C LYS A 143 -28.26 -19.22 17.66
N ALA A 144 -26.93 -19.08 17.67
CA ALA A 144 -26.23 -18.22 16.71
C ALA A 144 -26.37 -18.77 15.27
N VAL A 145 -26.22 -20.09 15.07
CA VAL A 145 -26.43 -20.73 13.76
C VAL A 145 -27.86 -20.50 13.25
N ASP A 146 -28.87 -20.69 14.10
CA ASP A 146 -30.27 -20.49 13.74
C ASP A 146 -30.57 -19.01 13.42
N PHE A 147 -29.90 -18.08 14.09
CA PHE A 147 -29.98 -16.66 13.75
C PHE A 147 -29.40 -16.40 12.35
N VAL A 148 -28.19 -16.89 12.05
CA VAL A 148 -27.56 -16.70 10.73
C VAL A 148 -28.44 -17.29 9.62
N LYS A 149 -29.06 -18.46 9.83
CA LYS A 149 -29.99 -19.09 8.86
C LYS A 149 -31.18 -18.21 8.50
N LYS A 150 -31.65 -17.35 9.42
CA LYS A 150 -32.77 -16.43 9.18
C LYS A 150 -32.38 -15.24 8.30
N TYR A 151 -31.08 -14.94 8.19
CA TYR A 151 -30.54 -13.80 7.46
C TYR A 151 -29.51 -14.26 6.43
N PRO A 152 -29.92 -14.67 5.22
CA PRO A 152 -29.01 -15.21 4.20
C PRO A 152 -27.87 -14.25 3.77
N GLN A 153 -28.06 -12.94 3.97
CA GLN A 153 -27.08 -11.90 3.69
C GLN A 153 -26.15 -11.59 4.87
N ALA A 154 -26.34 -12.27 6.02
CA ALA A 154 -25.53 -12.01 7.20
C ALA A 154 -24.06 -12.41 6.97
N LYS A 155 -23.17 -11.54 7.42
CA LYS A 155 -21.73 -11.78 7.53
C LYS A 155 -21.43 -12.17 8.96
N VAL A 156 -20.58 -13.18 9.15
CA VAL A 156 -20.12 -13.63 10.46
C VAL A 156 -18.66 -13.24 10.63
N LYS A 157 -18.31 -12.64 11.76
CA LYS A 157 -16.92 -12.39 12.16
C LYS A 157 -16.63 -13.14 13.45
N LEU A 158 -15.53 -13.87 13.47
CA LEU A 158 -15.06 -14.66 14.60
C LEU A 158 -13.72 -14.10 15.07
N GLU A 159 -13.65 -13.71 16.33
CA GLU A 159 -12.41 -13.23 16.96
C GLU A 159 -11.98 -14.21 18.04
N GLY A 160 -10.84 -14.87 17.85
CA GLY A 160 -10.26 -15.78 18.82
C GLY A 160 -9.27 -15.07 19.74
N HIS A 161 -9.25 -15.47 21.02
CA HIS A 161 -8.39 -14.88 22.04
C HIS A 161 -7.77 -15.97 22.95
N THR A 162 -6.64 -15.63 23.57
CA THR A 162 -5.96 -16.45 24.59
C THR A 162 -5.77 -15.67 25.88
N ASP A 163 -5.35 -16.37 26.93
CA ASP A 163 -4.69 -15.72 28.06
C ASP A 163 -3.22 -15.41 27.71
N SER A 164 -2.49 -14.82 28.65
CA SER A 164 -1.09 -14.43 28.45
C SER A 164 -0.06 -15.52 28.80
N ILE A 165 -0.46 -16.79 28.89
CA ILE A 165 0.48 -17.88 29.18
C ILE A 165 0.99 -18.43 27.85
N GLY A 166 2.31 -18.44 27.67
CA GLY A 166 2.97 -18.93 26.46
C GLY A 166 3.66 -17.81 25.69
N THR A 167 4.13 -18.11 24.48
CA THR A 167 4.72 -17.09 23.59
C THR A 167 3.63 -16.43 22.76
N GLU A 168 3.83 -15.18 22.35
CA GLU A 168 2.90 -14.46 21.49
C GLU A 168 2.58 -15.24 20.20
N GLN A 169 3.60 -15.79 19.53
CA GLN A 169 3.43 -16.58 18.31
C GLN A 169 2.61 -17.86 18.55
N TYR A 170 2.75 -18.47 19.72
CA TYR A 170 1.96 -19.63 20.11
C TYR A 170 0.49 -19.24 20.31
N ASN A 171 0.27 -18.18 21.09
CA ASN A 171 -1.04 -17.66 21.42
C ASN A 171 -1.79 -17.17 20.18
N GLN A 172 -1.10 -16.55 19.23
CA GLN A 172 -1.63 -16.20 17.92
C GLN A 172 -2.19 -17.44 17.21
N LYS A 173 -1.38 -18.49 17.02
CA LYS A 173 -1.82 -19.74 16.37
C LYS A 173 -2.96 -20.44 17.13
N LEU A 174 -2.93 -20.43 18.46
CA LEU A 174 -3.99 -21.05 19.27
C LEU A 174 -5.32 -20.29 19.13
N SER A 175 -5.28 -18.96 19.12
CA SER A 175 -6.47 -18.14 18.92
C SER A 175 -7.08 -18.34 17.52
N GLU A 176 -6.26 -18.46 16.48
CA GLU A 176 -6.69 -18.79 15.12
C GLU A 176 -7.37 -20.16 15.06
N LYS A 177 -6.77 -21.18 15.68
CA LYS A 177 -7.36 -22.53 15.76
C LYS A 177 -8.72 -22.53 16.45
N ARG A 178 -8.90 -21.73 17.51
CA ARG A 178 -10.19 -21.58 18.20
C ARG A 178 -11.25 -20.95 17.30
N ALA A 179 -10.91 -19.85 16.64
CA ALA A 179 -11.82 -19.20 15.70
C ALA A 179 -12.19 -20.15 14.54
N GLU A 180 -11.23 -20.92 14.03
CA GLU A 180 -11.46 -21.91 12.98
C GLU A 180 -12.35 -23.08 13.45
N ALA A 181 -12.21 -23.53 14.69
CA ALA A 181 -13.10 -24.57 15.24
C ALA A 181 -14.56 -24.12 15.25
N VAL A 182 -14.81 -22.87 15.64
CA VAL A 182 -16.15 -22.25 15.64
C VAL A 182 -16.64 -22.05 14.21
N ARG A 183 -15.78 -21.59 13.29
CA ARG A 183 -16.08 -21.47 11.86
C ARG A 183 -16.57 -22.80 11.28
N LYS A 184 -15.80 -23.87 11.48
CA LYS A 184 -16.13 -25.22 11.02
C LYS A 184 -17.45 -25.71 11.59
N TYR A 185 -17.72 -25.43 12.87
CA TYR A 185 -18.99 -25.77 13.48
C TYR A 185 -20.17 -25.07 12.80
N ILE A 186 -20.09 -23.74 12.63
CA ILE A 186 -21.16 -22.94 12.00
C ILE A 186 -21.44 -23.42 10.56
N VAL A 187 -20.39 -23.69 9.78
CA VAL A 187 -20.52 -24.21 8.41
C VAL A 187 -21.16 -25.59 8.41
N LYS A 188 -20.70 -26.50 9.28
CA LYS A 188 -21.21 -27.87 9.38
C LYS A 188 -22.70 -27.93 9.73
N GLU A 189 -23.15 -27.07 10.65
CA GLU A 189 -24.56 -27.00 11.04
C GLU A 189 -25.42 -26.24 10.01
N GLY A 190 -24.84 -25.78 8.90
CA GLY A 190 -25.53 -25.12 7.80
C GLY A 190 -25.91 -23.67 8.10
N GLY A 191 -25.14 -22.96 8.94
CA GLY A 191 -25.41 -21.58 9.32
C GLY A 191 -25.29 -20.60 8.15
N CYS A 192 -24.15 -20.62 7.46
CA CYS A 192 -23.89 -19.81 6.25
C CYS A 192 -22.75 -20.42 5.42
N SER A 193 -22.52 -19.85 4.24
CA SER A 193 -21.40 -20.24 3.39
C SER A 193 -20.06 -19.88 4.02
N GLU A 194 -19.02 -20.64 3.68
CA GLU A 194 -17.64 -20.35 4.09
C GLU A 194 -17.17 -18.93 3.72
N ALA A 195 -17.67 -18.38 2.62
CA ALA A 195 -17.35 -17.03 2.14
C ALA A 195 -17.99 -15.93 2.99
N SER A 196 -19.04 -16.25 3.75
CA SER A 196 -19.74 -15.32 4.63
C SER A 196 -19.09 -15.21 6.02
N ILE A 197 -18.09 -16.05 6.33
CA ILE A 197 -17.42 -16.09 7.63
C ILE A 197 -15.99 -15.58 7.52
N SER A 198 -15.67 -14.53 8.28
CA SER A 198 -14.31 -14.08 8.55
C SER A 198 -13.87 -14.55 9.94
N SER A 199 -12.63 -15.01 10.06
CA SER A 199 -12.08 -15.49 11.33
C SER A 199 -10.68 -14.93 11.55
N ILE A 200 -10.43 -14.35 12.72
CA ILE A 200 -9.17 -13.70 13.08
C ILE A 200 -8.76 -14.19 14.47
N GLY A 201 -7.50 -14.59 14.63
CA GLY A 201 -6.91 -14.77 15.95
C GLY A 201 -6.22 -13.48 16.41
N TYR A 202 -6.44 -13.06 17.65
CA TYR A 202 -5.74 -11.93 18.27
C TYR A 202 -4.69 -12.34 19.30
N GLY A 203 -4.52 -13.64 19.53
CA GLY A 203 -3.72 -14.15 20.64
C GLY A 203 -4.12 -13.50 21.96
N GLU A 204 -3.12 -13.00 22.68
CA GLU A 204 -3.26 -12.37 23.99
C GLU A 204 -3.46 -10.85 23.93
N LEU A 205 -3.50 -10.25 22.73
CA LEU A 205 -3.43 -8.79 22.52
C LEU A 205 -4.72 -8.03 22.89
N LYS A 206 -5.83 -8.75 23.09
CA LYS A 206 -7.14 -8.18 23.46
C LYS A 206 -7.77 -8.89 24.67
N PRO A 207 -7.18 -8.73 25.88
CA PRO A 207 -7.75 -9.28 27.10
C PRO A 207 -9.01 -8.52 27.51
N VAL A 208 -9.99 -9.24 28.07
CA VAL A 208 -11.21 -8.67 28.67
C VAL A 208 -11.18 -8.72 30.19
N ASP A 209 -10.22 -9.46 30.76
CA ASP A 209 -10.02 -9.59 32.20
C ASP A 209 -8.52 -9.73 32.54
N SER A 210 -8.21 -9.68 33.83
CA SER A 210 -6.86 -9.76 34.36
C SER A 210 -6.21 -11.12 34.07
N ASN A 211 -5.07 -11.10 33.36
CA ASN A 211 -4.25 -12.30 33.19
C ASN A 211 -3.53 -12.74 34.47
N LYS A 212 -3.59 -11.94 35.55
CA LYS A 212 -2.95 -12.26 36.83
C LYS A 212 -3.71 -13.34 37.60
N THR A 213 -5.03 -13.42 37.46
CA THR A 213 -5.88 -14.39 38.18
C THR A 213 -6.21 -15.60 37.31
N LYS A 214 -6.54 -16.75 37.93
CA LYS A 214 -6.92 -17.95 37.17
C LYS A 214 -8.25 -17.73 36.44
N GLU A 215 -9.14 -17.01 37.10
CA GLU A 215 -10.48 -16.65 36.65
C GLU A 215 -10.40 -15.70 35.45
N GLY A 216 -9.60 -14.63 35.53
CA GLY A 216 -9.46 -13.69 34.43
C GLY A 216 -8.77 -14.31 33.21
N ARG A 217 -7.80 -15.22 33.41
CA ARG A 217 -7.26 -16.03 32.31
C ARG A 217 -8.33 -16.91 31.66
N ALA A 218 -9.22 -17.50 32.46
CA ALA A 218 -10.33 -18.29 31.92
C ALA A 218 -11.28 -17.45 31.07
N ASN A 219 -11.58 -16.23 31.50
CA ASN A 219 -12.39 -15.28 30.74
C ASN A 219 -11.70 -14.84 29.45
N ASN A 220 -10.37 -14.68 29.44
CA ASN A 220 -9.62 -14.30 28.24
C ASN A 220 -9.56 -15.41 27.17
N ARG A 221 -9.60 -16.69 27.56
CA ARG A 221 -9.61 -17.83 26.63
C ARG A 221 -10.99 -18.02 25.98
N ARG A 222 -11.29 -17.18 24.99
CA ARG A 222 -12.61 -17.10 24.38
C ARG A 222 -12.59 -16.97 22.86
N VAL A 223 -13.74 -17.22 22.24
CA VAL A 223 -14.07 -16.73 20.89
C VAL A 223 -15.28 -15.82 20.98
N GLU A 224 -15.18 -14.65 20.38
CA GLU A 224 -16.29 -13.73 20.16
C GLU A 224 -16.86 -13.94 18.77
N VAL A 225 -18.16 -14.23 18.70
CA VAL A 225 -18.90 -14.32 17.45
C VAL A 225 -19.64 -13.00 17.24
N PHE A 226 -19.52 -12.40 16.07
CA PHE A 226 -20.30 -11.24 15.64
C PHE A 226 -21.07 -11.61 14.39
N ILE A 227 -22.38 -11.38 14.41
CA ILE A 227 -23.24 -11.51 13.23
C ILE A 227 -23.57 -10.08 12.77
N LEU A 228 -23.44 -9.80 11.48
CA LEU A 228 -23.67 -8.49 10.88
C LEU A 228 -24.64 -8.66 9.71
N SER A 229 -25.77 -7.96 9.68
CA SER A 229 -26.71 -7.94 8.55
C SER A 229 -26.85 -6.52 7.99
N GLU A 230 -26.88 -6.38 6.67
CA GLU A 230 -27.04 -5.10 5.93
C GLU A 230 -28.49 -4.63 5.81
#